data_AF-A0A8X8ZJR3-F1
#
_entry.id   AF-A0A8X8ZJR3-F1
#
_cell.length_a   1.000
_cell.length_b   1.000
_cell.length_c   1.000
_cell.angle_alpha   90.00
_cell.angle_beta   90.00
_cell.angle_gamma   90.00
#
_symmetry.space_group_name_H-M   'P 1'
#
loop_
_entity.id
_entity.type
_entity.pdbx_description
1 polymer ?
#
loop_
_entity_poly.entity_id
_entity_poly.type
_entity_poly.pdbx_seq_one_letter_code
_entity_poly.pdbx_strand_id
1 'polypeptide(L)'
;MTPSLNPQDFESIGISCPMLKSFTYINIWDGLFEFTEHAVAMGKNMPNLRHLRLFTFCIGIQGLEAILDGCPNLESLHIQQCSGLDLQGGLGKRCFDRIEDLILDSEPSQSERGQVDYDWYNDNESTASDSDHSGYAYDPDFI
;
A
#
# COMPACT_ATOMS: atom_id res chain seq x y z
N MET A 1 -4.46 -1.62 20.04
CA MET A 1 -5.12 -2.17 18.82
C MET A 1 -4.02 -2.48 17.82
N THR A 2 -3.94 -3.70 17.30
CA THR A 2 -2.89 -4.11 16.36
C THR A 2 -3.49 -4.57 15.02
N PRO A 3 -3.96 -3.67 14.14
CA PRO A 3 -4.40 -4.06 12.80
C PRO A 3 -3.31 -3.95 11.72
N SER A 4 -2.16 -4.63 11.90
CA SER A 4 -1.26 -4.92 10.78
C SER A 4 -0.90 -6.40 10.82
N LEU A 5 -1.10 -7.11 9.72
CA LEU A 5 -0.62 -8.49 9.59
C LEU A 5 0.90 -8.49 9.82
N ASN A 6 1.38 -9.39 10.66
CA ASN A 6 2.80 -9.57 10.94
C ASN A 6 3.42 -10.55 9.91
N PRO A 7 4.75 -10.71 9.82
CA PRO A 7 5.38 -11.59 8.84
C PRO A 7 4.89 -13.06 8.88
N GLN A 8 4.55 -13.59 10.07
CA GLN A 8 4.03 -14.95 10.23
C GLN A 8 2.65 -15.12 9.58
N ASP A 9 1.85 -14.07 9.53
CA ASP A 9 0.55 -14.11 8.88
C ASP A 9 0.72 -14.27 7.35
N PHE A 10 1.72 -13.60 6.77
CA PHE A 10 2.04 -13.74 5.34
C PHE A 10 2.60 -15.12 5.01
N GLU A 11 3.45 -15.67 5.87
CA GLU A 11 3.88 -17.06 5.76
C GLU A 11 2.68 -18.01 5.80
N SER A 12 1.78 -17.82 6.77
CA SER A 12 0.59 -18.66 6.93
C SER A 12 -0.31 -18.59 5.69
N ILE A 13 -0.48 -17.41 5.09
CA ILE A 13 -1.21 -17.24 3.84
C ILE A 13 -0.54 -18.00 2.70
N GLY A 14 0.77 -17.87 2.53
CA GLY A 14 1.50 -18.56 1.45
C GLY A 14 1.44 -20.08 1.57
N ILE A 15 1.61 -20.60 2.79
CA ILE A 15 1.50 -22.05 3.09
C ILE A 15 0.07 -22.55 2.83
N SER A 16 -0.94 -21.79 3.26
CA SER A 16 -2.34 -22.18 3.13
C SER A 16 -2.87 -22.06 1.69
N CYS A 17 -2.27 -21.17 0.89
CA CYS A 17 -2.67 -20.86 -0.47
C CYS A 17 -1.51 -21.06 -1.46
N PRO A 18 -1.02 -22.29 -1.68
CA PRO A 18 0.18 -22.55 -2.49
C PRO A 18 0.04 -22.17 -3.98
N MET A 19 -1.20 -21.99 -4.45
CA MET A 19 -1.52 -21.58 -5.82
C MET A 19 -1.84 -20.07 -5.94
N LEU A 20 -1.57 -19.28 -4.91
CA LEU A 20 -1.84 -17.85 -4.90
C LEU A 20 -1.03 -17.14 -6.02
N LYS A 21 -1.75 -16.49 -6.94
CA LYS A 21 -1.16 -15.75 -8.07
C LYS A 21 -1.22 -14.24 -7.88
N SER A 22 -2.18 -13.75 -7.10
CA SER A 22 -2.45 -12.33 -6.97
C SER A 22 -2.56 -11.99 -5.50
N PHE A 23 -1.81 -10.99 -5.06
CA PHE A 23 -1.85 -10.53 -3.69
C PHE A 23 -1.85 -9.01 -3.64
N THR A 24 -2.76 -8.46 -2.83
CA THR A 24 -2.88 -7.03 -2.62
C THR A 24 -2.94 -6.79 -1.13
N TYR A 25 -2.08 -5.90 -0.63
CA TYR A 25 -2.06 -5.52 0.77
C TYR A 25 -1.95 -4.01 0.89
N ILE A 26 -2.79 -3.43 1.74
CA ILE A 26 -2.91 -2.00 1.97
C ILE A 26 -2.67 -1.79 3.46
N ASN A 27 -1.67 -0.98 3.79
CA ASN A 27 -1.49 -0.53 5.16
C ASN A 27 -2.33 0.72 5.39
N ILE A 28 -3.33 0.57 6.25
CA ILE A 28 -4.27 1.64 6.62
C ILE A 28 -3.73 2.53 7.77
N TRP A 29 -2.47 2.37 8.17
CA TRP A 29 -1.89 3.15 9.27
C TRP A 29 -1.10 4.33 8.72
N ASP A 30 -1.27 5.48 9.39
CA ASP A 30 -0.59 6.75 9.06
C ASP A 30 0.93 6.75 9.33
N GLY A 31 1.52 5.61 9.69
CA GLY A 31 2.94 5.47 9.99
C GLY A 31 3.71 4.74 8.89
N LEU A 32 4.94 5.18 8.63
CA LEU A 32 5.89 4.42 7.80
C LEU A 32 6.18 3.07 8.46
N PHE A 33 5.72 2.01 7.83
CA PHE A 33 5.87 0.64 8.29
C PHE A 33 6.96 -0.08 7.49
N GLU A 34 7.96 -0.60 8.19
CA GLU A 34 9.03 -1.38 7.56
C GLU A 34 8.51 -2.75 7.14
N PHE A 35 8.47 -2.99 5.83
CA PHE A 35 7.83 -4.16 5.21
C PHE A 35 8.84 -5.24 4.78
N THR A 36 10.14 -5.05 5.05
CA THR A 36 11.18 -5.98 4.59
C THR A 36 10.96 -7.42 5.09
N GLU A 37 10.59 -7.64 6.35
CA GLU A 37 10.35 -9.00 6.88
C GLU A 37 9.12 -9.66 6.25
N HIS A 38 8.06 -8.89 5.99
CA HIS A 38 6.86 -9.37 5.29
C HIS A 38 7.19 -9.78 3.86
N ALA A 39 7.96 -8.95 3.15
CA ALA A 39 8.44 -9.24 1.80
C ALA A 39 9.28 -10.53 1.74
N VAL A 40 10.14 -10.76 2.75
CA VAL A 40 10.91 -12.01 2.88
C VAL A 40 9.98 -13.20 3.11
N ALA A 41 8.96 -13.08 3.96
CA ALA A 41 7.97 -14.13 4.18
C ALA A 41 7.19 -14.45 2.89
N MET A 42 6.82 -13.43 2.10
CA MET A 42 6.17 -13.61 0.80
C MET A 42 7.07 -14.34 -0.19
N GLY A 43 8.30 -13.90 -0.36
CA GLY A 43 9.26 -14.52 -1.29
C GLY A 43 9.46 -16.01 -1.00
N LYS A 44 9.49 -16.40 0.28
CA LYS A 44 9.63 -17.81 0.67
C LYS A 44 8.38 -18.66 0.43
N ASN A 45 7.20 -18.08 0.61
CA ASN A 45 5.96 -18.85 0.74
C ASN A 45 4.96 -18.65 -0.39
N MET A 46 5.18 -17.71 -1.31
CA MET A 46 4.26 -17.40 -2.43
C MET A 46 4.95 -17.52 -3.80
N PRO A 47 5.58 -18.66 -4.15
CA PRO A 47 6.42 -18.76 -5.35
C PRO A 47 5.65 -18.66 -6.69
N ASN A 48 4.32 -18.82 -6.64
CA ASN A 48 3.44 -18.75 -7.81
C ASN A 48 2.87 -17.34 -8.04
N LEU A 49 3.29 -16.35 -7.25
CA LEU A 49 2.81 -14.98 -7.38
C LEU A 49 3.17 -14.39 -8.75
N ARG A 50 2.18 -13.76 -9.38
CA ARG A 50 2.25 -13.08 -10.67
C ARG A 50 1.93 -11.60 -10.56
N HIS A 51 1.02 -11.23 -9.65
CA HIS A 51 0.60 -9.85 -9.48
C HIS A 51 0.68 -9.45 -8.00
N LEU A 52 1.50 -8.44 -7.70
CA LEU A 52 1.70 -7.93 -6.37
C LEU A 52 1.37 -6.44 -6.33
N ARG A 53 0.48 -6.05 -5.41
CA ARG A 53 0.19 -4.63 -5.14
C ARG A 53 0.35 -4.31 -3.66
N LEU A 54 1.18 -3.33 -3.35
CA LEU A 54 1.51 -2.89 -2.00
C LEU A 54 1.32 -1.37 -1.90
N PHE A 55 0.55 -0.92 -0.91
CA PHE A 55 0.24 0.49 -0.68
C PHE A 55 0.64 0.92 0.74
N THR A 56 1.38 2.02 0.86
CA THR A 56 1.74 2.67 2.15
C THR A 56 2.76 1.86 2.98
N PHE A 57 3.90 1.51 2.38
CA PHE A 57 4.96 0.71 3.01
C PHE A 57 6.34 1.33 2.82
N CYS A 58 7.29 1.05 3.70
CA CYS A 58 8.71 1.17 3.40
C CYS A 58 9.24 -0.23 3.04
N ILE A 59 9.66 -0.44 1.79
CA ILE A 59 10.31 -1.70 1.39
C ILE A 59 11.79 -1.43 1.11
N GLY A 60 12.66 -2.07 1.90
CA GLY A 60 14.09 -2.01 1.65
C GLY A 60 14.49 -2.82 0.40
N ILE A 61 15.71 -2.54 -0.09
CA ILE A 61 16.36 -3.29 -1.19
C ILE A 61 16.27 -4.81 -0.95
N GLN A 62 16.55 -5.24 0.28
CA GLN A 62 16.52 -6.66 0.66
C GLN A 62 15.11 -7.28 0.54
N GLY A 63 14.07 -6.52 0.89
CA GLY A 63 12.69 -6.99 0.78
C GLY A 63 12.29 -7.20 -0.67
N LEU A 64 12.63 -6.23 -1.54
CA LEU A 64 12.34 -6.35 -2.97
C LEU A 64 13.16 -7.49 -3.63
N GLU A 65 14.44 -7.64 -3.29
CA GLU A 65 15.25 -8.77 -3.75
C GLU A 65 14.64 -10.11 -3.36
N ALA A 66 14.18 -10.26 -2.12
CA ALA A 66 13.54 -11.48 -1.65
C ALA A 66 12.26 -11.82 -2.43
N ILE A 67 11.44 -10.81 -2.76
CA ILE A 67 10.26 -10.99 -3.62
C ILE A 67 10.72 -11.43 -5.02
N LEU A 68 11.72 -10.76 -5.59
CA LEU A 68 12.17 -11.09 -6.94
C LEU A 68 12.75 -12.50 -7.02
N ASP A 69 13.57 -12.91 -6.05
CA ASP A 69 14.16 -14.25 -5.99
C ASP A 69 13.12 -15.34 -5.72
N GLY A 70 12.19 -15.06 -4.83
CA GLY A 70 11.17 -16.01 -4.39
C GLY A 70 9.99 -16.18 -5.36
N CYS A 71 9.65 -15.12 -6.10
CA CYS A 71 8.53 -15.08 -7.03
C CYS A 71 9.04 -14.95 -8.48
N PRO A 72 9.50 -16.05 -9.12
CA PRO A 72 10.15 -16.00 -10.43
C PRO A 72 9.19 -15.65 -11.58
N ASN A 73 7.89 -15.87 -11.39
CA ASN A 73 6.85 -15.61 -12.40
C ASN A 73 6.12 -14.28 -12.17
N LEU A 74 6.70 -13.35 -11.40
CA LEU A 74 6.08 -12.07 -11.14
C LEU A 74 6.01 -11.25 -12.44
N GLU A 75 4.79 -10.89 -12.85
CA GLU A 75 4.46 -10.16 -14.09
C GLU A 75 4.11 -8.70 -13.80
N SER A 76 3.44 -8.44 -12.66
CA SER A 76 3.01 -7.11 -12.23
C SER A 76 3.49 -6.82 -10.80
N LEU A 77 4.11 -5.65 -10.63
CA LEU A 77 4.54 -5.12 -9.34
C LEU A 77 4.10 -3.65 -9.22
N HIS A 78 3.17 -3.41 -8.32
CA HIS A 78 2.68 -2.08 -8.00
C HIS A 78 3.05 -1.74 -6.55
N ILE A 79 3.89 -0.73 -6.36
CA ILE A 79 4.24 -0.23 -5.03
C ILE A 79 3.96 1.28 -5.02
N GLN A 80 3.02 1.72 -4.18
CA GLN A 80 2.69 3.14 -4.04
C GLN A 80 2.91 3.63 -2.61
N GLN A 81 3.17 4.94 -2.51
CA GLN A 81 3.37 5.63 -1.24
C GLN A 81 4.48 4.96 -0.42
N CYS A 82 5.56 4.61 -1.13
CA CYS A 82 6.70 3.93 -0.56
C CYS A 82 7.91 4.85 -0.47
N SER A 83 8.43 5.01 0.75
CA SER A 83 9.69 5.73 0.99
C SER A 83 10.86 4.77 0.99
N GLY A 84 12.02 5.20 0.46
CA GLY A 84 13.29 4.48 0.64
C GLY A 84 13.62 3.43 -0.41
N LEU A 85 12.76 3.22 -1.41
CA LEU A 85 13.08 2.35 -2.54
C LEU A 85 13.85 3.15 -3.62
N ASP A 86 15.16 2.92 -3.70
CA ASP A 86 15.99 3.39 -4.81
C ASP A 86 16.18 2.27 -5.83
N LEU A 87 15.62 2.44 -7.03
CA LEU A 87 15.81 1.53 -8.15
C LEU A 87 16.98 1.91 -9.07
N GLN A 88 17.94 2.70 -8.59
CA GLN A 88 19.18 2.86 -9.33
C GLN A 88 19.98 1.54 -9.38
N GLY A 89 20.68 1.33 -10.50
CA GLY A 89 21.60 0.22 -10.67
C GLY A 89 20.93 -1.13 -10.96
N GLY A 90 21.54 -2.21 -10.46
CA GLY A 90 21.22 -3.58 -10.86
C GLY A 90 19.82 -4.04 -10.48
N LEU A 91 19.32 -3.63 -9.31
CA LEU A 91 18.00 -4.02 -8.83
C LEU A 91 16.89 -3.42 -9.67
N GLY A 92 16.99 -2.13 -9.99
CA GLY A 92 16.02 -1.49 -10.90
C GLY A 92 16.05 -2.09 -12.28
N LYS A 93 17.25 -2.28 -12.87
CA LYS A 93 17.39 -2.96 -14.16
C LYS A 93 16.69 -4.33 -14.14
N ARG A 94 16.89 -5.12 -13.08
CA ARG A 94 16.24 -6.41 -12.91
C ARG A 94 14.71 -6.31 -12.84
N CYS A 95 14.17 -5.27 -12.20
CA CYS A 95 12.73 -5.01 -12.20
C CYS A 95 12.23 -4.70 -13.61
N PHE A 96 12.86 -3.75 -14.31
CA PHE A 96 12.46 -3.35 -15.67
C PHE A 96 12.61 -4.46 -16.71
N ASP A 97 13.63 -5.33 -16.57
CA ASP A 97 13.85 -6.42 -17.51
C ASP A 97 12.85 -7.57 -17.33
N ARG A 98 12.29 -7.74 -16.13
CA ARG A 98 11.51 -8.94 -15.77
C ARG A 98 10.02 -8.67 -15.54
N ILE A 99 9.67 -7.49 -15.04
CA ILE A 99 8.30 -7.13 -14.69
C ILE A 99 7.67 -6.39 -15.87
N GLU A 100 6.58 -6.92 -16.40
CA GLU A 100 5.87 -6.33 -17.54
C GLU A 100 5.09 -5.07 -17.13
N ASP A 101 4.43 -5.14 -15.97
CA ASP A 101 3.63 -4.05 -15.42
C ASP A 101 4.23 -3.57 -14.10
N LEU A 102 5.11 -2.57 -14.20
CA LEU A 102 5.83 -2.00 -13.06
C LEU A 102 5.34 -0.58 -12.78
N ILE A 103 4.70 -0.39 -11.62
CA ILE A 103 4.25 0.93 -11.15
C ILE A 103 4.88 1.20 -9.79
N LEU A 104 5.62 2.30 -9.69
CA LEU A 104 6.35 2.69 -8.48
C LEU A 104 6.14 4.17 -8.25
N ASP A 105 5.37 4.51 -7.22
CA ASP A 105 5.22 5.89 -6.79
C ASP A 105 6.05 6.10 -5.52
N SER A 106 7.19 6.76 -5.68
CA SER A 106 7.80 7.48 -4.58
C SER A 106 6.90 8.67 -4.25
N GLU A 107 6.61 8.88 -2.95
CA GLU A 107 5.99 10.13 -2.49
C GLU A 107 6.64 11.31 -3.21
N PRO A 108 5.87 12.24 -3.81
CA PRO A 108 6.46 13.42 -4.42
C PRO A 108 7.33 14.09 -3.35
N SER A 109 8.62 14.29 -3.66
CA SER A 109 9.45 15.24 -2.91
C SER A 109 8.60 16.49 -2.71
N GLN A 110 8.50 17.02 -1.49
CA GLN A 110 7.50 18.02 -1.05
C GLN A 110 7.45 19.38 -1.81
N SER A 111 7.53 19.40 -3.13
CA SER A 111 7.46 20.59 -3.97
C SER A 111 6.07 20.86 -4.53
N GLU A 112 5.11 19.94 -4.43
CA GLU A 112 3.76 20.17 -4.99
C GLU A 112 2.66 19.73 -4.02
N ARG A 113 2.47 20.49 -2.93
CA ARG A 113 1.11 20.64 -2.36
C ARG A 113 0.26 21.45 -3.34
N GLY A 114 -0.06 20.85 -4.49
CA GLY A 114 -1.21 21.21 -5.30
C GLY A 114 -2.37 20.34 -4.85
N GLN A 115 -3.48 20.98 -4.45
CA GLN A 115 -4.70 20.31 -4.02
C GLN A 115 -5.15 19.30 -5.08
N VAL A 116 -5.21 18.02 -4.73
CA VAL A 116 -5.96 17.00 -5.46
C VAL A 116 -7.14 16.61 -4.60
N ASP A 117 -8.34 16.96 -5.07
CA ASP A 117 -9.63 16.58 -4.48
C ASP A 117 -9.74 15.04 -4.46
N TYR A 118 -9.86 14.49 -3.25
CA TYR A 118 -10.21 13.08 -3.04
C TYR A 118 -11.74 12.94 -2.97
N ASP A 119 -12.42 13.02 -4.11
CA ASP A 119 -13.84 12.66 -4.20
C ASP A 119 -13.99 11.21 -4.68
N TRP A 120 -13.84 10.24 -3.76
CA TRP A 120 -14.05 8.80 -4.04
C TRP A 120 -15.32 8.20 -3.40
N TYR A 121 -16.16 8.97 -2.71
CA TYR A 121 -17.46 8.46 -2.26
C TYR A 121 -18.57 9.44 -2.58
N ASN A 122 -19.17 9.26 -3.76
CA ASN A 122 -20.46 9.87 -4.07
C ASN A 122 -21.37 8.81 -4.68
N ASP A 123 -21.95 7.98 -3.80
CA ASP A 123 -23.17 7.23 -4.10
C ASP A 123 -24.29 7.78 -3.23
N ASN A 124 -25.25 8.37 -3.93
CA ASN A 124 -26.48 9.00 -3.46
C ASN A 124 -27.40 7.97 -2.77
N GLU A 125 -27.76 8.21 -1.51
CA GLU A 125 -29.06 7.77 -1.00
C GLU A 125 -29.83 8.97 -0.45
N SER A 126 -30.86 9.34 -1.23
CA SER A 126 -31.83 10.37 -0.93
C SER A 126 -32.77 9.91 0.19
N THR A 127 -32.83 10.64 1.32
CA THR A 127 -34.07 10.72 2.09
C THR A 127 -34.33 12.17 2.55
N ALA A 128 -35.44 12.68 2.02
CA ALA A 128 -36.33 13.75 2.46
C ALA A 128 -35.80 14.86 3.40
N SER A 129 -35.96 16.09 2.88
CA SER A 129 -36.19 17.34 3.60
C SER A 129 -37.09 17.21 4.84
N ASP A 130 -36.68 17.86 5.93
CA ASP A 130 -37.48 18.94 6.53
C ASP A 130 -36.61 19.87 7.39
N SER A 131 -36.96 21.14 7.30
CA SER A 131 -36.43 22.31 7.99
C SER A 131 -36.54 22.21 9.52
N ASP A 132 -35.54 22.71 10.27
CA ASP A 132 -35.76 23.91 11.10
C ASP A 132 -34.52 24.39 11.86
N HIS A 133 -34.57 25.70 12.07
CA HIS A 133 -33.59 26.62 12.59
C HIS A 133 -33.45 26.55 14.12
N SER A 134 -32.25 26.29 14.64
CA SER A 134 -31.76 26.78 15.95
C SER A 134 -30.23 26.61 15.99
N GLY A 135 -29.37 27.60 16.19
CA GLY A 135 -29.54 28.88 16.85
C GLY A 135 -28.92 28.85 18.25
N TYR A 136 -27.60 28.72 18.36
CA TYR A 136 -26.83 29.23 19.51
C TYR A 136 -25.45 29.70 19.05
N ALA A 137 -25.29 31.02 19.02
CA ALA A 137 -24.00 31.68 19.00
C ALA A 137 -23.38 31.61 20.40
N TYR A 138 -22.09 31.30 20.48
CA TYR A 138 -21.30 31.43 21.69
C TYR A 138 -21.03 32.92 21.94
N ASP A 139 -21.54 33.47 23.06
CA ASP A 139 -21.27 34.83 23.54
C ASP A 139 -20.52 34.76 24.89
N PRO A 140 -19.27 35.27 24.98
CA PRO A 140 -18.43 35.10 26.16
C PRO A 140 -18.55 36.18 27.27
N ASP A 141 -19.53 37.10 27.27
CA ASP A 141 -19.54 38.24 28.24
C ASP A 141 -20.80 38.39 29.14
N PHE A 142 -21.15 37.39 29.96
CA PHE A 142 -22.05 37.61 31.13
C PHE A 142 -21.47 37.01 32.43
N ILE A 143 -21.39 37.89 33.44
CA ILE A 143 -20.75 37.80 34.78
C ILE A 143 -21.15 36.57 35.60
#